data_AF-A0A349K4W0-F1
#
_entry.id   AF-A0A349K4W0-F1
#
_cell.length_a   1.000
_cell.length_b   1.000
_cell.length_c   1.000
_cell.angle_alpha   90.00
_cell.angle_beta   90.00
_cell.angle_gamma   90.00
#
_symmetry.space_group_name_H-M   'P 1'
#
loop_
_entity.id
_entity.type
_entity.pdbx_description
1 polymer ?
#
loop_
_entity_poly.entity_id
_entity_poly.type
_entity_poly.pdbx_seq_one_letter_code
_entity_poly.pdbx_strand_id
1 'polypeptide(L)'
;MTMKSSSLLLTIPLSLALMSCDSTNRDTGKDKDPDDSAPHALSTVLLTESPEGAVTITQARQNPTPGTRVILSGKVMGNESPIIKSRALLTLGDPTKLTSCDLVPDDPCETPW
;
A
#
# COMPACT_ATOMS: atom_id res chain seq x y z
N MET A 1 7.75 55.62 -12.03
CA MET A 1 7.40 55.05 -13.34
C MET A 1 6.43 53.91 -13.08
N THR A 2 5.14 54.20 -13.14
CA THR A 2 4.04 53.27 -12.93
C THR A 2 3.64 52.66 -14.28
N MET A 3 3.60 51.34 -14.38
CA MET A 3 3.00 50.62 -15.51
C MET A 3 2.47 49.30 -14.95
N LYS A 4 1.25 49.32 -14.40
CA LYS A 4 -0.04 49.07 -15.06
C LYS A 4 -0.18 47.61 -15.51
N SER A 5 -0.90 46.90 -14.63
CA SER A 5 -1.48 45.57 -14.79
C SER A 5 -2.04 45.34 -16.19
N SER A 6 -1.77 44.17 -16.75
CA SER A 6 -2.52 43.64 -17.88
C SER A 6 -2.80 42.16 -17.63
N SER A 7 -3.92 41.91 -16.96
CA SER A 7 -4.61 40.62 -16.99
C SER A 7 -4.90 40.24 -18.43
N LEU A 8 -4.27 39.17 -18.91
CA LEU A 8 -4.70 38.44 -20.09
C LEU A 8 -5.04 37.01 -19.66
N LEU A 9 -6.29 36.87 -19.23
CA LEU A 9 -7.04 35.62 -19.28
C LEU A 9 -7.02 35.11 -20.72
N LEU A 10 -6.46 33.93 -20.96
CA LEU A 10 -6.73 33.16 -22.16
C LEU A 10 -7.09 31.72 -21.78
N THR A 11 -8.38 31.55 -21.54
CA THR A 11 -9.12 30.31 -21.32
C THR A 11 -9.39 29.61 -22.65
N ILE A 12 -8.70 28.51 -22.99
CA ILE A 12 -8.97 27.63 -24.15
C ILE A 12 -8.34 26.24 -23.89
N PRO A 13 -8.99 25.07 -24.12
CA PRO A 13 -10.41 24.70 -24.02
C PRO A 13 -10.67 23.36 -23.27
N LEU A 14 -11.92 23.22 -22.86
CA LEU A 14 -12.61 22.13 -22.14
C LEU A 14 -12.96 20.92 -23.05
N SER A 15 -11.99 20.21 -23.65
CA SER A 15 -12.31 19.18 -24.68
C SER A 15 -11.70 17.78 -24.51
N LEU A 16 -11.27 17.37 -23.31
CA LEU A 16 -10.82 15.98 -23.07
C LEU A 16 -11.83 15.15 -22.24
N ALA A 17 -13.12 15.41 -22.40
CA ALA A 17 -14.15 14.56 -21.82
C ALA A 17 -14.58 13.48 -22.83
N LEU A 18 -14.52 12.22 -22.38
CA LEU A 18 -15.27 11.04 -22.86
C LEU A 18 -14.67 10.19 -24.01
N MET A 19 -13.46 9.65 -23.81
CA MET A 19 -13.26 8.23 -24.15
C MET A 19 -13.36 7.41 -22.87
N SER A 20 -14.60 7.23 -22.41
CA SER A 20 -14.92 6.12 -21.51
C SER A 20 -14.88 4.86 -22.37
N CYS A 21 -13.75 4.17 -22.39
CA CYS A 21 -13.72 2.80 -22.86
C CYS A 21 -14.63 1.98 -21.94
N ASP A 22 -15.83 1.71 -22.45
CA ASP A 22 -16.67 0.63 -21.99
C ASP A 22 -15.87 -0.67 -22.12
N SER A 23 -15.46 -1.22 -20.98
CA SER A 23 -14.95 -2.58 -20.89
C SER A 23 -16.06 -3.47 -20.36
N THR A 24 -17.16 -3.53 -21.12
CA THR A 24 -18.07 -4.69 -21.11
C THR A 24 -17.32 -5.88 -21.71
N ASN A 25 -16.42 -6.45 -20.91
CA ASN A 25 -16.24 -7.88 -20.72
C ASN A 25 -15.22 -8.06 -19.58
N ARG A 26 -15.68 -7.88 -18.35
CA ARG A 26 -14.97 -8.48 -17.22
C ARG A 26 -15.32 -9.95 -17.25
N ASP A 27 -14.48 -10.73 -17.93
CA ASP A 27 -14.39 -12.16 -17.65
C ASP A 27 -14.29 -12.28 -16.13
N THR A 28 -15.36 -12.78 -15.54
CA THR A 28 -15.34 -13.30 -14.17
C THR A 28 -14.56 -14.59 -14.27
N GLY A 29 -13.24 -14.46 -14.45
CA GLY A 29 -12.32 -15.51 -14.11
C GLY A 29 -12.62 -15.86 -12.67
N LYS A 30 -13.32 -16.99 -12.49
CA LYS A 30 -13.35 -17.69 -11.23
C LYS A 30 -11.88 -17.90 -10.91
N ASP A 31 -11.34 -17.07 -10.01
CA ASP A 31 -10.12 -17.41 -9.31
C ASP A 31 -10.36 -18.82 -8.78
N LYS A 32 -9.64 -19.80 -9.34
CA LYS A 32 -9.56 -21.11 -8.73
C LYS A 32 -9.06 -20.86 -7.32
N ASP A 33 -9.72 -21.46 -6.34
CA ASP A 33 -9.20 -21.47 -4.98
C ASP A 33 -7.72 -21.83 -5.02
N PRO A 34 -6.87 -21.14 -4.23
CA PRO A 34 -5.45 -21.44 -4.21
C PRO A 34 -5.27 -22.93 -3.95
N ASP A 35 -4.55 -23.60 -4.84
CA ASP A 35 -4.13 -24.98 -4.64
C ASP A 35 -3.36 -25.06 -3.31
N ASP A 36 -3.75 -26.00 -2.44
CA ASP A 36 -3.25 -26.19 -1.07
C ASP A 36 -1.76 -26.60 -1.03
N SER A 37 -1.13 -26.67 -2.21
CA SER A 37 0.29 -26.90 -2.49
C SER A 37 1.21 -25.69 -2.19
N ALA A 38 0.69 -24.61 -1.61
CA ALA A 38 1.46 -23.43 -1.18
C ALA A 38 2.65 -23.66 -0.19
N PRO A 39 2.81 -24.78 0.54
CA PRO A 39 3.90 -24.93 1.52
C PRO A 39 5.33 -24.86 0.95
N HIS A 40 5.54 -24.97 -0.36
CA HIS A 40 6.89 -25.04 -0.93
C HIS A 40 7.44 -23.73 -1.53
N ALA A 41 6.58 -22.77 -1.91
CA ALA A 41 7.06 -21.56 -2.57
C ALA A 41 7.61 -20.50 -1.60
N LEU A 42 7.05 -20.40 -0.40
CA LEU A 42 7.43 -19.37 0.58
C LEU A 42 8.69 -19.73 1.38
N SER A 43 9.02 -21.01 1.49
CA SER A 43 10.19 -21.48 2.25
C SER A 43 11.52 -20.92 1.73
N THR A 44 11.58 -20.50 0.47
CA THR A 44 12.77 -19.86 -0.14
C THR A 44 12.94 -18.39 0.30
N VAL A 45 11.87 -17.73 0.74
CA VAL A 45 11.88 -16.29 1.10
C VAL A 45 11.61 -16.03 2.58
N LEU A 46 11.09 -17.03 3.30
CA LEU A 46 10.90 -16.96 4.75
C LEU A 46 12.21 -17.29 5.46
N LEU A 47 12.70 -16.33 6.24
CA LEU A 47 13.85 -16.54 7.12
C LEU A 47 13.41 -17.24 8.40
N THR A 48 14.29 -18.07 8.95
CA THR A 48 14.06 -18.77 10.23
C THR A 48 14.19 -17.84 11.44
N GLU A 49 14.88 -16.71 11.26
CA GLU A 49 15.11 -15.70 12.29
C GLU A 49 14.99 -14.30 11.68
N SER A 50 14.66 -13.33 12.54
CA SER A 50 14.57 -11.94 12.11
C SER A 50 15.97 -11.39 11.81
N PRO A 51 16.18 -10.67 10.69
CA PRO A 51 17.44 -10.00 10.42
C PRO A 51 17.80 -8.98 11.52
N GLU A 52 19.08 -8.89 11.85
CA GLU A 52 19.60 -7.87 12.76
C GLU A 52 19.50 -6.46 12.18
N GLY A 53 19.45 -5.45 13.05
CA GLY A 53 19.50 -4.04 12.64
C GLY A 53 18.21 -3.50 12.02
N ALA A 54 17.07 -4.16 12.25
CA ALA A 54 15.77 -3.67 11.82
C ALA A 54 15.42 -2.33 12.52
N VAL A 55 14.92 -1.38 11.75
CA VAL A 55 14.41 -0.09 12.25
C VAL A 55 12.89 -0.02 12.11
N THR A 56 12.24 0.89 12.85
CA THR A 56 10.81 1.14 12.67
C THR A 56 10.53 1.89 11.37
N ILE A 57 9.31 1.77 10.85
CA ILE A 57 8.88 2.50 9.66
C ILE A 57 9.00 4.01 9.87
N THR A 58 8.66 4.52 11.06
CA THR A 58 8.82 5.94 11.38
C THR A 58 10.27 6.37 11.28
N GLN A 59 11.21 5.61 11.86
CA GLN A 59 12.64 5.91 11.78
C GLN A 59 13.14 5.90 10.33
N ALA A 60 12.77 4.88 9.55
CA ALA A 60 13.16 4.78 8.15
C ALA A 60 12.66 5.94 7.28
N ARG A 61 11.50 6.53 7.63
CA ARG A 61 10.91 7.65 6.89
C ARG A 61 11.48 9.02 7.25
N GLN A 62 12.33 9.15 8.28
CA GLN A 62 12.87 10.45 8.69
C GLN A 62 13.81 11.06 7.65
N ASN A 63 14.70 10.26 7.06
CA ASN A 63 15.69 10.72 6.08
C ASN A 63 15.84 9.72 4.93
N PRO A 64 14.80 9.54 4.08
CA PRO A 64 14.82 8.54 3.03
C PRO A 64 15.82 8.94 1.94
N THR A 65 16.77 8.05 1.65
CA THR A 65 17.67 8.18 0.52
C THR A 65 17.35 7.08 -0.50
N PRO A 66 16.95 7.42 -1.75
CA PRO A 66 16.66 6.43 -2.76
C PRO A 66 17.83 5.48 -3.00
N GLY A 67 17.53 4.18 -3.16
CA GLY A 67 18.54 3.14 -3.37
C GLY A 67 19.23 2.63 -2.09
N THR A 68 18.99 3.26 -0.93
CA THR A 68 19.52 2.75 0.35
C THR A 68 18.82 1.46 0.75
N ARG A 69 19.62 0.43 1.06
CA ARG A 69 19.11 -0.80 1.67
C ARG A 69 18.67 -0.51 3.10
N VAL A 70 17.47 -0.96 3.45
CA VAL A 70 16.89 -0.84 4.78
C VAL A 70 16.31 -2.17 5.22
N ILE A 71 16.50 -2.50 6.49
CA ILE A 71 15.82 -3.61 7.17
C ILE A 71 14.72 -2.98 8.01
N LEU A 72 13.47 -3.34 7.73
CA LEU A 72 12.30 -2.76 8.38
C LEU A 72 11.61 -3.81 9.26
N SER A 73 11.10 -3.36 10.40
CA SER A 73 10.19 -4.13 11.23
C SER A 73 8.84 -3.40 11.35
N GLY A 74 7.76 -4.18 11.31
CA GLY A 74 6.39 -3.69 11.41
C GLY A 74 5.39 -4.83 11.56
N LYS A 75 4.11 -4.49 11.70
CA LYS A 75 2.99 -5.45 11.77
C LYS A 75 2.14 -5.32 10.50
N VAL A 76 1.67 -6.41 9.93
CA VAL A 76 0.67 -6.36 8.85
C VAL A 76 -0.67 -5.96 9.47
N MET A 77 -1.19 -4.79 9.12
CA MET A 77 -2.35 -4.17 9.80
C MET A 77 -3.00 -3.04 9.00
N GLY A 78 -4.22 -2.66 9.39
CA GLY A 78 -4.93 -1.46 8.90
C GLY A 78 -5.64 -1.59 7.54
N ASN A 79 -5.81 -2.81 7.02
CA ASN A 79 -6.54 -3.07 5.78
C ASN A 79 -7.21 -4.44 5.80
N GLU A 80 -8.54 -4.48 5.81
CA GLU A 80 -9.38 -5.68 5.82
C GLU A 80 -8.88 -6.81 4.91
N SER A 81 -8.31 -6.47 3.74
CA SER A 81 -7.59 -7.38 2.85
C SER A 81 -6.09 -7.08 2.85
N PRO A 82 -5.31 -7.61 3.81
CA PRO A 82 -3.91 -7.21 4.00
C PRO A 82 -3.00 -7.66 2.86
N ILE A 83 -3.34 -8.75 2.17
CA ILE A 83 -2.73 -9.21 0.92
C ILE A 83 -3.58 -8.71 -0.24
N ILE A 84 -3.04 -7.80 -1.05
CA ILE A 84 -3.77 -7.20 -2.16
C ILE A 84 -3.96 -8.24 -3.26
N LYS A 85 -5.21 -8.50 -3.66
CA LYS A 85 -5.54 -9.46 -4.72
C LYS A 85 -4.75 -9.18 -5.99
N SER A 86 -4.26 -10.27 -6.61
CA SER A 86 -3.47 -10.23 -7.85
C SER A 86 -2.16 -9.45 -7.76
N ARG A 87 -1.62 -9.19 -6.56
CA ARG A 87 -0.34 -8.49 -6.32
C ARG A 87 0.40 -9.12 -5.13
N ALA A 88 1.73 -9.17 -5.19
CA ALA A 88 2.57 -9.51 -4.04
C ALA A 88 2.81 -8.25 -3.17
N LEU A 89 1.72 -7.68 -2.65
CA LEU A 89 1.75 -6.46 -1.85
C LEU A 89 1.01 -6.66 -0.53
N LEU A 90 1.64 -6.18 0.54
CA LEU A 90 1.13 -6.19 1.91
C LEU A 90 1.14 -4.76 2.46
N THR A 91 0.15 -4.41 3.28
CA THR A 91 0.20 -3.18 4.08
C THR A 91 0.94 -3.44 5.40
N LEU A 92 2.05 -2.74 5.62
CA LEU A 92 2.84 -2.83 6.85
C LEU A 92 2.66 -1.54 7.67
N GLY A 93 2.20 -1.68 8.91
CA GLY A 93 2.03 -0.60 9.88
C GLY A 93 3.16 -0.54 10.91
N ASP A 94 3.35 0.65 11.49
CA ASP A 94 4.32 0.88 12.56
C ASP A 94 3.66 0.70 13.94
N PRO A 95 3.92 -0.41 14.66
CA PRO A 95 3.29 -0.67 15.95
C PRO A 95 3.74 0.29 17.05
N THR A 96 4.79 1.09 16.82
CA THR A 96 5.21 2.14 17.77
C THR A 96 4.38 3.42 17.64
N LYS A 97 3.55 3.52 16.60
CA LYS A 97 2.67 4.68 16.30
C LYS A 97 1.20 4.32 16.17
N LEU A 98 0.89 3.10 15.74
CA LEU A 98 -0.45 2.62 15.50
C LEU A 98 -0.73 1.44 16.43
N THR A 99 -1.82 1.53 17.19
CA THR A 99 -2.40 0.38 17.88
C THR A 99 -3.22 -0.40 16.85
N SER A 100 -3.01 -1.72 16.77
CA SER A 100 -3.79 -2.57 15.89
C SER A 100 -5.17 -2.85 16.47
N CYS A 101 -6.17 -3.05 15.61
CA CYS A 101 -7.56 -3.12 16.05
C CYS A 101 -7.82 -4.28 17.01
N ASP A 102 -7.18 -5.43 16.78
CA ASP A 102 -7.16 -6.60 17.69
C ASP A 102 -6.68 -6.29 19.12
N LEU A 103 -6.05 -5.14 19.35
CA LEU A 103 -5.53 -4.72 20.65
C LEU A 103 -6.34 -3.59 21.29
N VAL A 104 -7.37 -3.08 20.62
CA VAL A 104 -8.24 -2.02 21.14
C VAL A 104 -9.44 -2.66 21.87
N PRO A 105 -9.60 -2.42 23.17
CA PRO A 105 -10.76 -2.94 23.89
C PRO A 105 -12.07 -2.42 23.29
N ASP A 106 -13.06 -3.31 23.16
CA ASP A 106 -14.39 -3.02 22.60
C ASP A 106 -14.40 -2.57 21.12
N ASP A 107 -13.28 -2.73 20.40
CA ASP A 107 -13.24 -2.53 18.94
C ASP A 107 -13.89 -3.75 18.24
N PRO A 108 -14.80 -3.53 17.28
CA PRO A 108 -15.44 -4.63 16.54
C PRO A 108 -14.49 -5.42 15.63
N CYS A 109 -13.29 -4.92 15.36
CA CYS A 109 -12.32 -5.56 14.49
C CYS A 109 -11.46 -6.58 15.26
N GLU A 110 -11.70 -7.88 15.01
CA GLU A 110 -10.99 -8.98 15.68
C GLU A 110 -9.56 -9.20 15.17
N THR A 111 -9.24 -8.68 13.99
CA THR A 111 -7.94 -8.81 13.34
C THR A 111 -7.11 -7.54 13.47
N PRO A 112 -5.78 -7.61 13.28
CA PRO A 112 -4.95 -6.41 13.20
C PRO A 112 -5.33 -5.46 12.06
N TRP A 113 -6.13 -5.94 11.11
CA TRP A 113 -6.47 -5.30 9.87
C TRP A 113 -7.98 -5.25 9.66
#